data_AF-A0A7K0VQH4-F1
#
_entry.id   AF-A0A7K0VQH4-F1
#
_cell.length_a   1.000
_cell.length_b   1.000
_cell.length_c   1.000
_cell.angle_alpha   90.00
_cell.angle_beta   90.00
_cell.angle_gamma   90.00
#
_symmetry.space_group_name_H-M   'P 1'
#
loop_
_entity.id
_entity.type
_entity.pdbx_description
1 polymer ?
#
loop_
_entity_poly.entity_id
_entity_poly.type
_entity_poly.pdbx_seq_one_letter_code
_entity_poly.pdbx_strand_id
1 'polypeptide(L)'
;VVDAKEFDTYYFAPQKSFASDGGLWIALMSPAAIARVEKIKSSERWVPEFFNLTTAIENSRLDQTYNTPAVATLILLAEQIEWMNSNGGMKFSAGRSADSASRLYAWAERTSYTTPFVTDPSMRSNVVGTINFDDAIDAAKIAATLRANGIVDTEPYRKLGKNQLRIGMFPAVEPSDIDALIASIEYVVNAL
;
A
#
# COMPACT_ATOMS: atom_id res chain seq x y z
N VAL A 1 1.20 8.77 -12.83
CA VAL A 1 2.65 8.48 -12.71
C VAL A 1 3.22 9.48 -11.72
N VAL A 2 4.15 9.07 -10.86
CA VAL A 2 4.82 9.98 -9.92
C VAL A 2 5.85 10.81 -10.70
N ASP A 3 5.77 12.13 -10.59
CA ASP A 3 6.81 13.04 -11.10
C ASP A 3 7.63 13.57 -9.91
N ALA A 4 8.94 13.32 -9.95
CA ALA A 4 9.86 13.73 -8.90
C ALA A 4 9.94 15.26 -8.70
N LYS A 5 9.48 16.05 -9.69
CA LYS A 5 9.45 17.51 -9.60
C LYS A 5 8.28 18.04 -8.77
N GLU A 6 7.27 17.22 -8.50
CA GLU A 6 6.04 17.62 -7.79
C GLU A 6 6.17 17.49 -6.26
N PHE A 7 7.32 17.03 -5.75
CA PHE A 7 7.53 16.89 -4.32
C PHE A 7 8.96 17.21 -3.87
N ASP A 8 9.05 17.67 -2.63
CA ASP A 8 10.34 17.85 -1.94
C ASP A 8 10.74 16.62 -1.13
N THR A 9 9.76 15.88 -0.59
CA THR A 9 10.02 14.65 0.17
C THR A 9 8.89 13.67 -0.04
N TYR A 10 9.18 12.55 -0.72
CA TYR A 10 8.23 11.45 -0.91
C TYR A 10 8.73 10.22 -0.14
N TYR A 11 8.03 9.86 0.93
CA TYR A 11 8.46 8.83 1.86
C TYR A 11 7.49 7.66 1.94
N PHE A 12 8.03 6.48 2.19
CA PHE A 12 7.28 5.24 2.30
C PHE A 12 8.05 4.21 3.12
N ALA A 13 7.43 3.05 3.31
CA ALA A 13 8.04 1.88 3.94
C ALA A 13 7.77 0.63 3.05
N PRO A 14 8.60 -0.42 3.16
CA PRO A 14 8.63 -1.50 2.15
C PRO A 14 7.44 -2.47 2.15
N GLN A 15 6.64 -2.50 3.22
CA GLN A 15 5.64 -3.55 3.47
C GLN A 15 4.28 -3.40 2.77
N LYS A 16 4.25 -2.71 1.64
CA LYS A 16 3.04 -2.57 0.80
C LYS A 16 3.38 -2.93 -0.63
N SER A 17 3.44 -1.94 -1.52
CA SER A 17 3.75 -2.16 -2.94
C SER A 17 5.09 -2.84 -3.16
N PHE A 18 6.04 -2.66 -2.23
CA PHE A 18 7.38 -3.25 -2.29
C PHE A 18 7.50 -4.63 -1.62
N ALA A 19 6.40 -5.23 -1.17
CA ALA A 19 6.32 -6.64 -0.74
C ALA A 19 7.42 -7.12 0.23
N SER A 20 7.93 -6.23 1.07
CA SER A 20 8.98 -6.51 2.06
C SER A 20 8.45 -6.28 3.48
N ASP A 21 9.33 -6.24 4.47
CA ASP A 21 8.98 -6.03 5.87
C ASP A 21 8.90 -4.55 6.27
N GLY A 22 8.18 -4.29 7.37
CA GLY A 22 8.19 -2.99 8.03
C GLY A 22 9.48 -2.76 8.82
N GLY A 23 9.63 -1.57 9.40
CA GLY A 23 10.79 -1.23 10.24
C GLY A 23 11.89 -0.44 9.53
N LEU A 24 11.74 -0.18 8.23
CA LEU A 24 12.56 0.75 7.46
C LEU A 24 11.68 1.86 6.88
N TRP A 25 12.19 3.09 6.84
CA TRP A 25 11.62 4.18 6.05
C TRP A 25 12.59 4.55 4.94
N ILE A 26 12.03 4.96 3.80
CA ILE A 26 12.76 5.42 2.61
C ILE A 26 12.17 6.76 2.23
N ALA A 27 13.01 7.73 1.88
CA ALA A 27 12.57 9.06 1.46
C ALA A 27 13.36 9.51 0.23
N LEU A 28 12.64 9.86 -0.84
CA LEU A 28 13.18 10.58 -1.97
C LEU A 28 13.15 12.08 -1.62
N MET A 29 14.31 12.71 -1.55
CA MET A 29 14.44 14.11 -1.09
C MET A 29 14.99 14.99 -2.21
N SER A 30 14.31 16.11 -2.49
CA SER A 30 14.77 17.13 -3.43
C SER A 30 16.00 17.87 -2.88
N PRO A 31 16.76 18.58 -3.73
CA PRO A 31 17.80 19.50 -3.27
C PRO A 31 17.31 20.52 -2.24
N ALA A 32 16.07 21.02 -2.40
CA ALA A 32 15.48 21.98 -1.47
C ALA A 32 15.17 21.35 -0.10
N ALA A 33 14.71 20.10 -0.07
CA ALA A 33 14.50 19.35 1.18
C ALA A 33 15.83 19.11 1.91
N ILE A 34 16.88 18.72 1.19
CA ILE A 34 18.22 18.51 1.76
C ILE A 34 18.77 19.83 2.34
N ALA A 35 18.69 20.93 1.59
CA ALA A 35 19.12 22.26 2.06
C ALA A 35 18.30 22.72 3.28
N ARG A 36 17.01 22.35 3.35
CA ARG A 36 16.19 22.62 4.54
C ARG A 36 16.68 21.84 5.77
N VAL A 37 17.05 20.57 5.60
CA VAL A 37 17.63 19.77 6.69
C VAL A 37 18.93 20.41 7.18
N GLU A 38 19.80 20.85 6.28
CA GLU A 38 21.04 21.56 6.62
C GLU A 38 20.79 22.87 7.38
N LYS A 39 19.79 23.66 6.97
CA LYS A 39 19.40 24.88 7.69
C LYS A 39 18.85 24.60 9.10
N ILE A 40 18.16 23.47 9.29
CA ILE A 40 17.67 23.07 10.62
C ILE A 40 18.84 22.58 11.48
N LYS A 41 19.79 21.82 10.91
CA LYS A 41 21.03 21.38 11.58
C LYS A 41 21.84 22.56 12.12
N SER A 42 21.91 23.68 11.38
CA SER A 42 22.66 24.87 11.79
C SER A 42 21.93 25.75 12.82
N SER A 43 20.71 25.37 13.23
CA SER A 43 19.97 26.07 14.28
C SER A 43 20.22 25.46 15.66
N GLU A 44 19.68 26.08 16.72
CA GLU A 44 19.73 25.54 18.09
C GLU A 44 18.75 24.37 18.34
N ARG A 45 18.08 23.88 17.29
CA ARG A 45 17.09 22.80 17.43
C ARG A 45 17.78 21.47 17.73
N TRP A 46 17.60 20.99 18.95
CA TRP A 46 17.96 19.63 19.33
C TRP A 46 17.03 18.59 18.68
N VAL A 47 17.61 17.47 18.23
CA VAL A 47 16.91 16.29 17.71
C VAL A 47 17.61 15.04 18.25
N PRO A 48 16.89 14.04 18.77
CA PRO A 48 17.50 12.75 19.12
C PRO A 48 18.14 12.11 17.89
N GLU A 49 19.30 11.48 18.07
CA GLU A 49 20.09 10.99 16.93
C GLU A 49 19.34 9.97 16.05
N PHE A 50 18.52 9.11 16.66
CA PHE A 50 17.66 8.17 15.93
C PHE A 50 16.64 8.84 14.99
N PHE A 51 16.25 10.08 15.27
CA PHE A 51 15.33 10.88 14.45
C PHE A 51 16.05 11.98 13.64
N ASN A 52 17.38 11.97 13.63
CA ASN A 52 18.17 13.01 12.99
C ASN A 52 18.30 12.75 11.49
N LEU A 53 17.58 13.55 10.68
CA LEU A 53 17.63 13.44 9.21
C LEU A 53 19.00 13.79 8.64
N THR A 54 19.79 14.64 9.29
CA THR A 54 21.16 14.90 8.87
C THR A 54 21.96 13.61 8.92
N THR A 55 21.94 12.93 10.06
CA THR A 55 22.64 11.65 10.26
C THR A 55 22.15 10.60 9.26
N ALA A 56 20.84 10.50 9.05
CA ALA A 56 20.28 9.60 8.06
C ALA A 56 20.78 9.90 6.63
N ILE A 57 20.78 11.17 6.20
CA ILE A 57 21.28 11.58 4.87
C ILE A 57 22.77 11.32 4.71
N GLU A 58 23.58 11.66 5.72
CA GLU A 58 25.03 11.44 5.71
C GLU A 58 25.37 9.96 5.59
N ASN A 59 24.65 9.07 6.30
CA ASN A 59 24.81 7.62 6.16
C ASN A 59 24.28 7.10 4.81
N SER A 60 23.12 7.56 4.34
CA SER A 60 22.55 7.12 3.06
C SER A 60 23.46 7.42 1.86
N ARG A 61 24.24 8.51 1.91
CA ARG A 61 25.24 8.83 0.85
C ARG A 61 26.42 7.85 0.82
N LEU A 62 26.59 7.05 1.85
CA LEU A 62 27.63 6.03 1.99
C LEU A 62 27.06 4.61 1.90
N ASP A 63 25.84 4.45 1.38
CA ASP A 63 25.08 3.20 1.35
C ASP A 63 24.94 2.54 2.73
N GLN A 64 24.76 3.38 3.77
CA GLN A 64 24.64 2.97 5.16
C GLN A 64 23.34 3.49 5.79
N THR A 65 23.02 2.93 6.95
CA THR A 65 22.00 3.46 7.87
C THR A 65 22.69 3.77 9.20
N TYR A 66 22.12 4.71 9.96
CA TYR A 66 22.73 5.15 11.23
C TYR A 66 23.01 3.99 12.20
N ASN A 67 22.07 3.07 12.34
CA ASN A 67 22.17 1.87 13.15
C ASN A 67 21.85 0.62 12.31
N THR A 68 22.09 -0.57 12.85
CA THR A 68 21.96 -1.84 12.12
C THR A 68 20.57 -1.99 11.47
N PRO A 69 20.49 -2.10 10.13
CA PRO A 69 19.24 -2.36 9.44
C PRO A 69 18.95 -3.87 9.39
N ALA A 70 17.68 -4.24 9.20
CA ALA A 70 17.31 -5.61 8.93
C ALA A 70 17.71 -6.01 7.49
N VAL A 71 18.67 -6.93 7.36
CA VAL A 71 19.17 -7.40 6.05
C VAL A 71 18.03 -8.04 5.22
N ALA A 72 17.15 -8.81 5.85
CA ALA A 72 16.01 -9.43 5.18
C ALA A 72 15.08 -8.39 4.52
N THR A 73 14.79 -7.29 5.22
CA THR A 73 13.99 -6.18 4.67
C THR A 73 14.63 -5.57 3.42
N LEU A 74 15.95 -5.38 3.43
CA LEU A 74 16.68 -4.83 2.28
C LEU A 74 16.72 -5.79 1.10
N ILE A 75 16.95 -7.09 1.32
CA ILE A 75 16.98 -8.11 0.26
C ILE A 75 15.61 -8.21 -0.41
N LEU A 76 14.53 -8.39 0.36
CA LEU A 76 13.17 -8.49 -0.20
C LEU A 76 12.77 -7.23 -0.96
N LEU A 77 13.17 -6.04 -0.47
CA LEU A 77 12.93 -4.78 -1.16
C LEU A 77 13.69 -4.70 -2.49
N ALA A 78 14.97 -5.08 -2.50
CA ALA A 78 15.80 -5.07 -3.70
C ALA A 78 15.23 -6.01 -4.77
N GLU A 79 14.91 -7.25 -4.41
CA GLU A 79 14.29 -8.26 -5.30
C GLU A 79 12.98 -7.74 -5.90
N GLN A 80 12.12 -7.11 -5.09
CA GLN A 80 10.86 -6.57 -5.60
C GLN A 80 11.09 -5.39 -6.56
N ILE A 81 12.06 -4.51 -6.29
CA ILE A 81 12.42 -3.40 -7.19
C ILE A 81 12.96 -3.95 -8.52
N GLU A 82 13.82 -4.96 -8.48
CA GLU A 82 14.37 -5.62 -9.67
C GLU A 82 13.29 -6.33 -10.49
N TRP A 83 12.37 -7.03 -9.83
CA TRP A 83 11.19 -7.63 -10.47
C TRP A 83 10.32 -6.56 -11.15
N MET A 84 10.03 -5.46 -10.47
CA MET A 84 9.27 -4.35 -11.06
C MET A 84 9.97 -3.78 -12.29
N ASN A 85 11.28 -3.51 -12.20
CA ASN A 85 12.06 -2.90 -13.27
C ASN A 85 12.21 -3.82 -14.48
N SER A 86 12.49 -5.11 -14.26
CA SER A 86 12.62 -6.11 -15.33
C SER A 86 11.32 -6.34 -16.11
N ASN A 87 10.17 -6.09 -15.47
CA ASN A 87 8.85 -6.18 -16.11
C ASN A 87 8.34 -4.87 -16.74
N GLY A 88 9.15 -3.80 -16.80
CA GLY A 88 8.76 -2.51 -17.40
C GLY A 88 8.44 -1.40 -16.39
N GLY A 89 8.92 -1.55 -15.16
CA GLY A 89 8.97 -0.52 -14.13
C GLY A 89 7.58 -0.04 -13.69
N MET A 90 7.44 1.28 -13.54
CA MET A 90 6.21 1.88 -13.02
C MET A 90 4.99 1.66 -13.90
N LYS A 91 5.14 1.58 -15.23
CA LYS A 91 4.01 1.31 -16.14
C LYS A 91 3.42 -0.07 -15.86
N PHE A 92 4.29 -1.06 -15.66
CA PHE A 92 3.88 -2.41 -15.29
C PHE A 92 3.25 -2.45 -13.89
N SER A 93 3.95 -1.91 -12.90
CA SER A 93 3.53 -2.00 -11.49
C SER A 93 2.21 -1.29 -11.23
N ALA A 94 2.08 -0.03 -11.68
CA ALA A 94 0.82 0.71 -11.55
C ALA A 94 -0.28 0.15 -12.46
N GLY A 95 0.08 -0.40 -13.62
CA GLY A 95 -0.85 -1.04 -14.54
C GLY A 95 -1.53 -2.26 -13.94
N ARG A 96 -0.76 -3.14 -13.27
CA ARG A 96 -1.29 -4.32 -12.57
C ARG A 96 -2.27 -3.97 -11.45
N SER A 97 -1.92 -2.96 -10.64
CA SER A 97 -2.83 -2.44 -9.61
C SER A 97 -4.09 -1.80 -10.21
N ALA A 98 -3.96 -1.07 -11.33
CA ALA A 98 -5.11 -0.49 -12.02
C ALA A 98 -6.05 -1.56 -12.62
N ASP A 99 -5.51 -2.63 -13.20
CA ASP A 99 -6.29 -3.78 -13.68
C ASP A 99 -7.06 -4.42 -12.52
N SER A 100 -6.36 -4.78 -11.44
CA SER A 100 -6.94 -5.33 -10.21
C SER A 100 -8.07 -4.47 -9.65
N ALA A 101 -7.84 -3.16 -9.54
CA ALA A 101 -8.83 -2.20 -9.06
C ALA A 101 -10.04 -2.10 -9.98
N SER A 102 -9.84 -2.12 -11.30
CA SER A 102 -10.94 -2.07 -12.27
C SER A 102 -11.88 -3.27 -12.09
N ARG A 103 -11.35 -4.47 -11.85
CA ARG A 103 -12.14 -5.69 -11.61
C ARG A 103 -12.96 -5.58 -10.33
N LEU A 104 -12.31 -5.18 -9.23
CA LEU A 104 -12.96 -5.00 -7.93
C LEU A 104 -14.07 -3.96 -7.98
N TYR A 105 -13.80 -2.77 -8.52
CA TYR A 105 -14.80 -1.70 -8.57
C TYR A 105 -15.92 -2.00 -9.56
N ALA A 106 -15.64 -2.62 -10.72
CA ALA A 106 -16.69 -3.02 -11.66
C ALA A 106 -17.63 -4.08 -11.06
N TRP A 107 -17.10 -5.02 -10.28
CA TRP A 107 -17.93 -5.94 -9.50
C TRP A 107 -18.76 -5.21 -8.44
N ALA A 108 -18.12 -4.30 -7.70
CA ALA A 108 -18.79 -3.58 -6.63
C ALA A 108 -19.90 -2.64 -7.13
N GLU A 109 -19.81 -2.16 -8.36
CA GLU A 109 -20.83 -1.28 -8.97
C GLU A 109 -21.98 -2.07 -9.62
N ARG A 110 -21.77 -3.31 -10.05
CA ARG A 110 -22.83 -4.10 -10.71
C ARG A 110 -23.69 -4.91 -9.75
N THR A 111 -23.20 -5.21 -8.55
CA THR A 111 -23.94 -6.02 -7.58
C THR A 111 -24.82 -5.14 -6.71
N SER A 112 -26.04 -5.62 -6.39
CA SER A 112 -27.04 -4.84 -5.65
C SER A 112 -26.71 -4.65 -4.17
N TYR A 113 -25.77 -5.43 -3.64
CA TYR A 113 -25.47 -5.51 -2.22
C TYR A 113 -24.10 -4.93 -1.85
N THR A 114 -23.39 -4.33 -2.81
CA THR A 114 -22.12 -3.65 -2.53
C THR A 114 -22.09 -2.24 -3.11
N THR A 115 -21.18 -1.42 -2.60
CA THR A 115 -20.90 -0.09 -3.15
C THR A 115 -19.47 0.33 -2.80
N PRO A 116 -18.69 0.90 -3.72
CA PRO A 116 -17.41 1.53 -3.39
C PRO A 116 -17.59 2.60 -2.30
N PHE A 117 -16.85 2.50 -1.20
CA PHE A 117 -16.95 3.46 -0.09
C PHE A 117 -16.58 4.88 -0.54
N VAL A 118 -15.55 4.99 -1.39
CA VAL A 118 -15.18 6.25 -2.02
C VAL A 118 -16.11 6.50 -3.21
N THR A 119 -17.00 7.47 -3.04
CA THR A 119 -18.08 7.76 -4.00
C THR A 119 -17.57 8.43 -5.27
N ASP A 120 -16.57 9.32 -5.17
CA ASP A 120 -15.91 9.93 -6.32
C ASP A 120 -14.99 8.90 -7.01
N PRO A 121 -15.29 8.47 -8.25
CA PRO A 121 -14.47 7.48 -8.95
C PRO A 121 -13.02 7.91 -9.16
N SER A 122 -12.75 9.21 -9.29
CA SER A 122 -11.40 9.75 -9.48
C SER A 122 -10.52 9.64 -8.24
N MET A 123 -11.14 9.49 -7.06
CA MET A 123 -10.47 9.37 -5.76
C MET A 123 -10.32 7.92 -5.31
N ARG A 124 -10.82 6.95 -6.08
CA ARG A 124 -10.71 5.52 -5.75
C ARG A 124 -9.27 5.05 -5.91
N SER A 125 -8.76 4.41 -4.86
CA SER A 125 -7.39 3.91 -4.85
C SER A 125 -7.27 2.66 -5.73
N ASN A 126 -6.21 2.61 -6.53
CA ASN A 126 -5.85 1.42 -7.31
C ASN A 126 -5.16 0.33 -6.48
N VAL A 127 -4.71 0.64 -5.26
CA VAL A 127 -3.91 -0.30 -4.45
C VAL A 127 -4.61 -0.76 -3.18
N VAL A 128 -5.68 -0.07 -2.77
CA VAL A 128 -6.50 -0.45 -1.62
C VAL A 128 -7.96 -0.13 -1.91
N GLY A 129 -8.75 -1.15 -2.23
CA GLY A 129 -10.19 -1.03 -2.45
C GLY A 129 -10.94 -1.10 -1.14
N THR A 130 -11.97 -0.26 -0.98
CA THR A 130 -12.87 -0.28 0.19
C THR A 130 -14.30 -0.41 -0.29
N ILE A 131 -14.92 -1.55 -0.02
CA ILE A 131 -16.24 -1.92 -0.54
C ILE A 131 -17.21 -2.11 0.62
N ASN A 132 -18.21 -1.23 0.69
CA ASN A 132 -19.29 -1.36 1.65
C ASN A 132 -20.25 -2.46 1.20
N PHE A 133 -20.90 -3.09 2.18
CA PHE A 133 -21.98 -4.04 1.99
C PHE A 133 -23.30 -3.46 2.51
N ASP A 134 -24.40 -3.85 1.90
CA ASP A 134 -25.75 -3.57 2.41
C ASP A 134 -25.92 -4.11 3.84
N ASP A 135 -26.75 -3.44 4.66
CA ASP A 135 -26.95 -3.79 6.06
C ASP A 135 -27.53 -5.21 6.25
N ALA A 136 -28.19 -5.77 5.25
CA ALA A 136 -28.66 -7.17 5.27
C ALA A 136 -27.52 -8.20 5.17
N ILE A 137 -26.32 -7.79 4.72
CA ILE A 137 -25.17 -8.67 4.53
C ILE A 137 -24.06 -8.29 5.51
N ASP A 138 -23.77 -9.17 6.45
CA ASP A 138 -22.71 -8.95 7.45
C ASP A 138 -21.31 -9.21 6.84
N ALA A 139 -20.60 -8.14 6.47
CA ALA A 139 -19.25 -8.22 5.91
C ALA A 139 -18.24 -8.84 6.90
N ALA A 140 -18.47 -8.76 8.22
CA ALA A 140 -17.60 -9.39 9.19
C ALA A 140 -17.72 -10.92 9.13
N LYS A 141 -18.93 -11.46 8.89
CA LYS A 141 -19.12 -12.91 8.64
C LYS A 141 -18.47 -13.35 7.33
N ILE A 142 -18.52 -12.51 6.29
CA ILE A 142 -17.82 -12.79 5.03
C ILE A 142 -16.31 -12.86 5.30
N ALA A 143 -15.72 -11.83 5.92
CA ALA A 143 -14.29 -11.81 6.23
C ALA A 143 -13.87 -13.01 7.11
N ALA A 144 -14.66 -13.35 8.13
CA ALA A 144 -14.39 -14.50 8.99
C ALA A 144 -14.42 -15.84 8.22
N THR A 145 -15.39 -16.00 7.32
CA THR A 145 -15.49 -17.20 6.46
C THR A 145 -14.33 -17.29 5.48
N LEU A 146 -13.98 -16.17 4.82
CA LEU A 146 -12.81 -16.08 3.95
C LEU A 146 -11.53 -16.46 4.72
N ARG A 147 -11.33 -15.90 5.91
CA ARG A 147 -10.16 -16.17 6.76
C ARG A 147 -10.08 -17.65 7.17
N ALA A 148 -11.21 -18.26 7.54
CA ALA A 148 -11.26 -19.68 7.87
C ALA A 148 -10.85 -20.60 6.69
N ASN A 149 -10.91 -20.07 5.45
CA ASN A 149 -10.52 -20.76 4.23
C ASN A 149 -9.20 -20.23 3.63
N GLY A 150 -8.40 -19.49 4.41
CA GLY A 150 -7.06 -19.03 3.99
C GLY A 150 -7.04 -17.74 3.15
N ILE A 151 -8.20 -17.13 2.88
CA ILE A 151 -8.30 -15.81 2.23
C ILE A 151 -8.32 -14.75 3.34
N VAL A 152 -7.16 -14.20 3.66
CA VAL A 152 -6.94 -13.42 4.89
C VAL A 152 -6.95 -11.91 4.64
N ASP A 153 -7.05 -11.16 5.74
CA ASP A 153 -6.78 -9.72 5.83
C ASP A 153 -7.68 -8.82 4.98
N THR A 154 -8.91 -9.28 4.73
CA THR A 154 -9.98 -8.53 4.05
C THR A 154 -10.80 -7.66 5.01
N GLU A 155 -10.55 -7.75 6.32
CA GLU A 155 -11.25 -6.96 7.32
C GLU A 155 -11.05 -5.44 7.09
N PRO A 156 -12.06 -4.62 7.41
CA PRO A 156 -11.94 -3.18 7.29
C PRO A 156 -10.94 -2.65 8.32
N TYR A 157 -10.55 -1.38 8.17
CA TYR A 157 -9.71 -0.75 9.18
C TYR A 157 -10.42 -0.77 10.54
N ARG A 158 -9.76 -1.33 11.57
CA ARG A 158 -10.37 -1.67 12.88
C ARG A 158 -11.16 -0.53 13.54
N LYS A 159 -10.83 0.73 13.28
CA LYS A 159 -11.47 1.91 13.89
C LYS A 159 -12.54 2.58 13.01
N LEU A 160 -12.82 2.05 11.82
CA LEU A 160 -13.71 2.70 10.86
C LEU A 160 -15.21 2.47 11.18
N GLY A 161 -15.55 1.34 11.81
CA GLY A 161 -16.93 1.04 12.22
C GLY A 161 -17.93 0.91 11.07
N LYS A 162 -17.49 0.40 9.91
CA LYS A 162 -18.31 0.23 8.70
C LYS A 162 -18.49 -1.24 8.36
N ASN A 163 -19.66 -1.59 7.82
CA ASN A 163 -19.94 -2.87 7.20
C ASN A 163 -19.24 -2.93 5.83
N GLN A 164 -17.97 -3.35 5.83
CA GLN A 164 -17.06 -3.13 4.71
C GLN A 164 -16.00 -4.24 4.64
N LEU A 165 -15.56 -4.57 3.42
CA LEU A 165 -14.29 -5.26 3.19
C LEU A 165 -13.24 -4.28 2.62
N ARG A 166 -11.98 -4.53 2.95
CA ARG A 166 -10.84 -3.75 2.44
C ARG A 166 -9.83 -4.67 1.77
N ILE A 167 -9.57 -4.43 0.49
CA ILE A 167 -8.80 -5.35 -0.36
C ILE A 167 -7.49 -4.68 -0.81
N GLY A 168 -6.36 -5.32 -0.50
CA GLY A 168 -5.05 -4.90 -1.00
C GLY A 168 -4.83 -5.37 -2.44
N MET A 169 -4.48 -4.45 -3.33
CA MET A 169 -4.28 -4.68 -4.77
C MET A 169 -2.90 -4.18 -5.20
N PHE A 170 -1.90 -4.47 -4.37
CA PHE A 170 -0.51 -4.10 -4.63
C PHE A 170 0.04 -4.87 -5.85
N PRO A 171 1.14 -4.42 -6.49
CA PRO A 171 1.62 -5.03 -7.73
C PRO A 171 1.89 -6.54 -7.67
N ALA A 172 2.26 -7.04 -6.48
CA ALA A 172 2.51 -8.45 -6.23
C ALA A 172 1.23 -9.33 -6.19
N VAL A 173 0.06 -8.73 -6.04
CA VAL A 173 -1.23 -9.46 -6.14
C VAL A 173 -1.52 -9.68 -7.62
N GLU A 174 -1.81 -10.92 -8.02
CA GLU A 174 -2.22 -11.21 -9.38
C GLU A 174 -3.63 -10.64 -9.65
N PRO A 175 -3.86 -9.95 -10.78
CA PRO A 175 -5.21 -9.48 -11.12
C PRO A 175 -6.26 -10.59 -11.15
N SER A 176 -5.89 -11.81 -11.52
CA SER A 176 -6.77 -12.99 -11.48
C SER A 176 -7.17 -13.41 -10.05
N ASP A 177 -6.35 -13.12 -9.04
CA ASP A 177 -6.69 -13.42 -7.65
C ASP A 177 -7.80 -12.50 -7.15
N ILE A 178 -7.96 -11.32 -7.75
CA ILE A 178 -9.11 -10.44 -7.48
C ILE A 178 -10.40 -11.06 -8.01
N ASP A 179 -10.38 -11.67 -9.21
CA ASP A 179 -11.55 -12.39 -9.73
C ASP A 179 -11.90 -13.60 -8.85
N ALA A 180 -10.88 -14.36 -8.40
CA ALA A 180 -11.08 -15.49 -7.50
C ALA A 180 -11.63 -15.06 -6.13
N LEU A 181 -11.14 -13.94 -5.59
CA LEU A 181 -11.66 -13.33 -4.37
C LEU A 181 -13.12 -12.91 -4.54
N ILE A 182 -13.46 -12.25 -5.64
CA ILE A 182 -14.84 -11.86 -5.97
C ILE A 182 -15.74 -13.09 -5.99
N ALA A 183 -15.36 -14.15 -6.72
CA ALA A 183 -16.12 -15.39 -6.79
C ALA A 183 -16.30 -16.04 -5.40
N SER A 184 -15.27 -15.97 -4.56
CA SER A 184 -15.33 -16.47 -3.18
C SER A 184 -16.30 -15.66 -2.32
N ILE A 185 -16.30 -14.32 -2.45
CA ILE A 185 -17.25 -13.44 -1.75
C ILE A 185 -18.67 -13.75 -2.21
N GLU A 186 -18.92 -13.85 -3.52
CA GLU A 186 -20.25 -14.16 -4.07
C GLU A 186 -20.76 -15.51 -3.59
N TYR A 187 -19.90 -16.53 -3.54
CA TYR A 187 -20.25 -17.84 -2.99
C TYR A 187 -20.69 -17.75 -1.52
N VAL A 188 -19.93 -17.02 -0.68
CA VAL A 188 -20.27 -16.85 0.74
C VAL A 188 -21.56 -16.06 0.89
N VAL A 189 -21.74 -14.98 0.13
CA VAL A 189 -22.97 -14.16 0.16
C VAL A 189 -24.21 -14.99 -0.18
N ASN A 190 -24.14 -15.86 -1.20
CA ASN A 190 -25.26 -16.70 -1.61
C ASN A 190 -25.62 -17.81 -0.59
N ALA A 191 -24.75 -18.07 0.38
CA ALA A 191 -24.94 -19.06 1.43
C ALA A 191 -25.37 -18.45 2.78
N LEU A 192 -25.41 -17.12 2.90
CA LEU A 192 -25.90 -16.37 4.07
C LEU A 192 -27.41 -16.15 4.00
#